data_AF-A0A0F9KHC4-F1
#
_entry.id   AF-A0A0F9KHC4-F1
#
_cell.length_a   1.000
_cell.length_b   1.000
_cell.length_c   1.000
_cell.angle_alpha   90.00
_cell.angle_beta   90.00
_cell.angle_gamma   90.00
#
_symmetry.space_group_name_H-M   'P 1'
#
loop_
_entity.id
_entity.type
_entity.pdbx_description
1 polymer ?
#
loop_
_entity_poly.entity_id
_entity_poly.type
_entity_poly.pdbx_seq_one_letter_code
_entity_poly.pdbx_strand_id
1 'polypeptide(L)'
;MKLIKADWLILIAFVLMLAIHFITQFLIVQNTPTEETRAEINALITYAEANPLAAYVLKFEKLRLIYSAFFVPAVFIASYYYIRQKFWHNQDLIMFFAIMVLTIMIMNFNNDLAALLGWLAR
;
A
#
# COMPACT_ATOMS: atom_id res chain seq x y z
N MET A 1 22.60 12.45 -11.93
CA MET A 1 22.27 11.50 -13.01
C MET A 1 21.11 12.06 -13.82
N LYS A 2 21.16 11.97 -15.15
CA LYS A 2 20.01 12.35 -16.00
C LYS A 2 18.89 11.31 -15.84
N LEU A 3 17.65 11.78 -15.80
CA LEU A 3 16.47 10.91 -15.75
C LEU A 3 16.32 10.16 -17.08
N ILE A 4 16.08 8.86 -16.99
CA ILE A 4 15.76 7.96 -18.10
C ILE A 4 14.28 7.59 -18.06
N LYS A 5 13.76 7.01 -19.15
CA LYS A 5 12.35 6.59 -19.25
C LYS A 5 11.90 5.71 -18.06
N ALA A 6 12.79 4.83 -17.58
CA ALA A 6 12.51 3.97 -16.44
C ALA A 6 12.29 4.75 -15.12
N ASP A 7 13.01 5.87 -14.91
CA ASP A 7 12.84 6.70 -13.71
C ASP A 7 11.43 7.32 -13.68
N TRP A 8 10.92 7.76 -14.83
CA TRP A 8 9.56 8.30 -14.96
C TRP A 8 8.48 7.23 -14.76
N LEU A 9 8.69 6.01 -15.30
CA LEU A 9 7.79 4.89 -15.08
C LEU A 9 7.67 4.52 -13.60
N ILE A 10 8.80 4.46 -12.89
CA ILE A 10 8.82 4.20 -11.45
C ILE A 10 8.11 5.31 -10.68
N LEU A 11 8.37 6.57 -11.01
CA LEU A 11 7.73 7.71 -10.36
C LEU A 11 6.20 7.66 -10.53
N ILE A 12 5.72 7.43 -11.75
CA ILE A 12 4.29 7.32 -12.05
C ILE A 12 3.67 6.13 -11.32
N ALA A 13 4.30 4.96 -11.38
CA ALA A 13 3.80 3.77 -10.70
C ALA A 13 3.69 4.00 -9.18
N PHE A 14 4.68 4.68 -8.60
CA PHE A 14 4.71 4.98 -7.18
C PHE A 14 3.60 5.97 -6.76
N VAL A 15 3.43 7.06 -7.52
CA VAL A 15 2.37 8.05 -7.27
C VAL A 15 0.99 7.41 -7.42
N LEU A 16 0.78 6.61 -8.47
CA LEU A 16 -0.48 5.90 -8.67
C LEU A 16 -0.76 4.92 -7.53
N MET A 17 0.21 4.12 -7.12
CA MET A 17 0.07 3.17 -6.01
C MET A 17 -0.40 3.88 -4.73
N LEU A 18 0.26 4.98 -4.35
CA LEU A 18 -0.13 5.74 -3.16
C LEU A 18 -1.51 6.39 -3.31
N ALA A 19 -1.80 6.99 -4.47
CA ALA A 19 -3.08 7.63 -4.72
C ALA A 19 -4.23 6.63 -4.66
N ILE A 20 -4.10 5.48 -5.31
CA ILE A 20 -5.10 4.41 -5.31
C ILE A 20 -5.35 3.92 -3.88
N HIS A 21 -4.29 3.59 -3.15
CA HIS A 21 -4.44 3.06 -1.80
C HIS A 21 -5.10 4.09 -0.87
N PHE A 22 -4.71 5.36 -0.97
CA PHE A 22 -5.29 6.43 -0.18
C PHE A 22 -6.75 6.71 -0.56
N ILE A 23 -7.08 6.75 -1.84
CA ILE A 23 -8.46 6.98 -2.33
C ILE A 23 -9.36 5.83 -1.90
N THR A 24 -8.94 4.58 -2.08
CA THR A 24 -9.72 3.41 -1.65
C THR A 24 -10.01 3.45 -0.15
N GLN A 25 -8.98 3.67 0.68
CA GLN A 25 -9.16 3.76 2.13
C GLN A 25 -10.04 4.95 2.53
N PHE A 26 -9.86 6.10 1.89
CA PHE A 26 -10.68 7.29 2.13
C PHE A 26 -12.15 7.05 1.79
N LEU A 27 -12.45 6.43 0.65
CA LEU A 27 -13.81 6.09 0.24
C LEU A 27 -14.47 5.10 1.19
N ILE A 28 -13.75 4.07 1.63
CA ILE A 28 -14.25 3.11 2.63
C ILE A 28 -14.58 3.87 3.94
N VAL A 29 -13.63 4.67 4.46
CA VAL A 29 -13.83 5.40 5.72
C VAL A 29 -14.98 6.40 5.64
N GLN A 30 -15.12 7.15 4.54
CA GLN A 30 -16.19 8.13 4.38
C GLN A 30 -17.58 7.50 4.34
N ASN A 31 -17.69 6.30 3.77
CA ASN A 31 -18.99 5.66 3.56
C ASN A 31 -19.30 4.57 4.61
N THR A 32 -18.39 4.27 5.52
CA THR A 32 -18.67 3.37 6.66
C THR A 32 -19.54 4.10 7.69
N PRO A 33 -20.78 3.64 7.96
CA PRO A 33 -21.65 4.23 8.98
C PRO A 33 -20.99 4.15 10.36
N THR A 34 -21.10 5.22 11.15
CA THR A 34 -20.54 5.30 12.52
C THR A 34 -21.06 4.21 13.47
N GLU A 35 -22.23 3.64 13.20
CA GLU A 35 -22.78 2.51 13.96
C GLU A 35 -22.11 1.17 13.61
N GLU A 36 -21.83 0.89 12.34
CA GLU A 36 -21.06 -0.30 11.92
C GLU A 36 -19.62 -0.23 12.44
N THR A 37 -18.99 0.95 12.37
CA THR A 37 -17.66 1.16 12.94
C THR A 37 -17.68 0.94 14.46
N ARG A 38 -18.75 1.34 15.17
CA ARG A 38 -18.90 1.06 16.61
C ARG A 38 -19.09 -0.42 16.90
N ALA A 39 -19.89 -1.13 16.09
CA ALA A 39 -20.11 -2.56 16.27
C ALA A 39 -18.83 -3.37 16.02
N GLU A 40 -18.08 -3.07 14.97
CA GLU A 40 -16.77 -3.69 14.70
C GLU A 40 -15.73 -3.35 15.77
N ILE A 41 -15.66 -2.09 16.22
CA ILE A 41 -14.76 -1.69 17.32
C ILE A 41 -15.13 -2.42 18.61
N ASN A 42 -16.42 -2.51 18.96
CA ASN A 42 -16.86 -3.22 20.15
C ASN A 42 -16.58 -4.71 20.05
N ALA A 43 -16.78 -5.33 18.89
CA ALA A 43 -16.41 -6.72 18.63
C ALA A 43 -14.89 -6.94 18.80
N LEU A 44 -14.06 -6.06 18.22
CA LEU A 44 -12.60 -6.10 18.34
C LEU A 44 -12.12 -5.90 19.78
N ILE A 45 -12.74 -4.98 20.54
CA ILE A 45 -12.45 -4.78 21.97
C ILE A 45 -12.81 -6.02 22.77
N THR A 46 -13.98 -6.61 22.51
CA THR A 46 -14.44 -7.83 23.21
C THR A 46 -13.51 -9.01 22.92
N TYR A 47 -13.05 -9.16 21.67
CA TYR A 47 -12.04 -10.15 21.30
C TYR A 47 -10.66 -9.88 21.92
N ALA A 48 -10.27 -8.62 22.06
CA ALA A 48 -8.99 -8.23 22.67
C ALA A 48 -8.98 -8.41 24.19
N GLU A 49 -10.11 -8.16 24.86
CA GLU A 49 -10.32 -8.43 26.28
C GLU A 49 -10.34 -9.94 26.56
N ALA A 50 -10.88 -10.73 25.63
CA ALA A 50 -10.90 -12.18 25.73
C ALA A 50 -9.55 -12.86 25.42
N ASN A 51 -8.65 -12.20 24.67
CA ASN A 51 -7.35 -12.78 24.29
C ASN A 51 -6.20 -11.75 24.26
N PRO A 52 -5.18 -11.89 25.14
CA PRO A 52 -4.03 -10.99 25.17
C PRO A 52 -3.26 -10.91 23.83
N LEU A 53 -3.24 -11.98 23.03
CA LEU A 53 -2.62 -11.96 21.70
C LEU A 53 -3.38 -11.07 20.72
N ALA A 54 -4.71 -11.01 20.81
CA ALA A 54 -5.53 -10.14 19.96
C ALA A 54 -5.29 -8.65 20.27
N ALA A 55 -5.00 -8.30 21.52
CA ALA A 55 -4.58 -6.94 21.87
C ALA A 55 -3.24 -6.53 21.22
N TYR A 56 -2.31 -7.47 21.03
CA TYR A 56 -1.08 -7.23 20.26
C TYR A 56 -1.36 -7.08 18.76
N VAL A 57 -2.24 -7.89 18.19
CA VAL A 57 -2.67 -7.79 16.78
C VAL A 57 -3.29 -6.41 16.49
N LEU A 58 -4.13 -5.89 17.38
CA LEU A 58 -4.70 -4.54 17.26
C LEU A 58 -3.65 -3.43 17.31
N LYS A 59 -2.57 -3.59 18.10
CA LYS A 59 -1.43 -2.66 18.08
C LYS A 59 -0.67 -2.73 16.75
N PHE A 60 -0.52 -3.92 16.18
CA PHE A 60 0.04 -4.10 14.84
C PHE A 60 -0.82 -3.44 13.77
N GLU A 61 -2.13 -3.45 13.90
CA GLU A 61 -3.04 -2.83 12.94
C GLU A 61 -2.96 -1.29 12.95
N LYS A 62 -2.77 -0.67 14.12
CA LYS A 62 -2.44 0.76 14.20
C LYS A 62 -1.07 1.08 13.60
N LEU A 63 -0.09 0.20 13.80
CA LEU A 63 1.23 0.33 13.17
C LEU A 63 1.19 0.02 11.67
N ARG A 64 0.20 -0.73 11.18
CA ARG A 64 0.02 -1.09 9.76
C ARG A 64 -0.02 0.15 8.89
N LEU A 65 -0.78 1.17 9.32
CA LEU A 65 -0.85 2.46 8.62
C LEU A 65 0.51 3.16 8.53
N ILE A 66 1.32 3.12 9.58
CA ILE A 66 2.66 3.71 9.59
C ILE A 66 3.60 2.90 8.67
N TYR A 67 3.53 1.57 8.74
CA TYR A 67 4.32 0.70 7.87
C TYR A 67 3.96 0.88 6.38
N SER A 68 2.66 0.92 6.04
CA SER A 68 2.21 1.08 4.66
C SER A 68 2.42 2.49 4.12
N ALA A 69 2.25 3.54 4.93
CA ALA A 69 2.39 4.92 4.47
C ALA A 69 3.83 5.44 4.45
N PHE A 70 4.74 4.91 5.29
CA PHE A 70 6.11 5.42 5.40
C PHE A 70 7.17 4.36 5.09
N PHE A 71 7.05 3.17 5.67
CA PHE A 71 8.11 2.16 5.56
C PHE A 71 8.17 1.53 4.17
N VAL A 72 7.03 1.12 3.61
CA VAL A 72 6.95 0.52 2.27
C VAL A 72 7.44 1.50 1.19
N PRO A 73 6.96 2.76 1.14
CA PRO A 73 7.54 3.83 0.35
C PRO A 73 9.06 3.99 0.46
N ALA A 74 9.58 4.08 1.67
CA ALA A 74 11.00 4.31 1.91
C ALA A 74 11.87 3.14 1.41
N VAL A 75 11.47 1.91 1.72
CA VAL A 75 12.16 0.70 1.25
C VAL A 75 12.14 0.61 -0.27
N PHE A 76 11.00 0.95 -0.89
CA PHE A 76 10.84 0.94 -2.33
C PHE A 76 11.77 1.95 -3.01
N ILE A 77 11.78 3.20 -2.56
CA ILE A 77 12.66 4.26 -3.08
C ILE A 77 14.13 3.90 -2.89
N ALA A 78 14.50 3.40 -1.71
CA ALA A 78 15.87 2.99 -1.42
C ALA A 78 16.33 1.84 -2.32
N SER A 79 15.47 0.85 -2.55
CA SER A 79 15.77 -0.28 -3.44
C SER A 79 15.97 0.17 -4.88
N TYR A 80 15.10 1.06 -5.37
CA TYR A 80 15.24 1.59 -6.72
C TYR A 80 16.50 2.43 -6.88
N TYR A 81 16.78 3.30 -5.91
CA TYR A 81 18.00 4.11 -5.89
C TYR A 81 19.25 3.23 -5.95
N TYR A 82 19.30 2.16 -5.16
CA TYR A 82 20.40 1.21 -5.17
C TYR A 82 20.58 0.53 -6.53
N ILE A 83 19.50 0.02 -7.13
CA ILE A 83 19.52 -0.60 -8.47
C ILE A 83 20.02 0.41 -9.51
N ARG A 84 19.50 1.63 -9.46
CA ARG A 84 19.82 2.67 -10.43
C ARG A 84 21.28 3.15 -10.34
N GLN A 85 21.88 3.13 -9.15
CA GLN A 85 23.32 3.36 -8.96
C GLN A 85 24.15 2.18 -9.45
N LYS A 86 23.79 0.95 -9.07
CA LYS A 86 24.59 -0.24 -9.36
C LYS A 86 24.59 -0.63 -10.84
N PHE A 87 23.47 -0.44 -11.52
CA PHE A 87 23.27 -0.87 -12.91
C PHE A 87 23.20 0.31 -13.88
N TRP A 88 23.83 1.44 -13.55
CA TRP A 88 23.70 2.68 -14.32
C TRP A 88 24.09 2.59 -15.80
N HIS A 89 24.94 1.62 -16.15
CA HIS A 89 25.34 1.31 -17.52
C HIS A 89 24.36 0.40 -18.26
N ASN A 90 23.55 -0.39 -17.55
CA ASN A 90 22.64 -1.37 -18.12
C ASN A 90 21.20 -0.87 -18.02
N GLN A 91 20.80 -0.07 -19.02
CA GLN A 91 19.48 0.55 -19.05
C GLN A 91 18.34 -0.47 -19.23
N ASP A 92 18.59 -1.58 -19.93
CA ASP A 92 17.59 -2.62 -20.16
C ASP A 92 17.18 -3.31 -18.86
N LEU A 93 18.14 -3.57 -17.97
CA LEU A 93 17.86 -4.15 -16.66
C LEU A 93 17.07 -3.19 -15.76
N ILE A 94 17.38 -1.89 -15.81
CA ILE A 94 16.62 -0.86 -15.07
C ILE A 94 15.20 -0.74 -15.63
N MET A 95 15.03 -0.83 -16.95
CA MET A 95 13.72 -0.83 -17.61
C MET A 95 12.90 -2.06 -17.24
N PHE A 96 13.50 -3.25 -17.25
CA PHE A 96 12.86 -4.49 -16.83
C PHE A 96 12.38 -4.39 -15.37
N PHE A 97 13.21 -3.87 -14.48
CA PHE A 97 12.80 -3.61 -13.10
C PHE A 97 11.60 -2.64 -13.03
N ALA A 98 11.62 -1.56 -13.81
CA ALA A 98 10.52 -0.60 -13.85
C ALA A 98 9.20 -1.23 -14.34
N ILE A 99 9.26 -2.12 -15.33
CA ILE A 99 8.09 -2.87 -15.81
C ILE A 99 7.58 -3.81 -14.73
N MET A 100 8.45 -4.56 -14.05
CA MET A 100 8.07 -5.45 -12.94
C MET A 100 7.36 -4.69 -11.81
N VAL A 101 7.86 -3.52 -11.44
CA VAL A 101 7.20 -2.64 -10.46
C VAL A 101 5.82 -2.23 -10.95
N LEU A 102 5.69 -1.82 -12.22
CA LEU A 102 4.41 -1.41 -12.78
C LEU A 102 3.39 -2.57 -12.75
N THR A 103 3.83 -3.79 -13.05
CA THR A 103 2.98 -4.99 -12.94
C THR A 103 2.51 -5.23 -11.50
N ILE A 104 3.41 -5.14 -10.51
CA ILE A 104 3.05 -5.27 -9.10
C ILE A 104 2.07 -4.16 -8.68
N MET A 105 2.24 -2.93 -9.17
CA MET A 105 1.32 -1.83 -8.91
C MET A 105 -0.08 -2.13 -9.47
N ILE A 106 -0.17 -2.64 -10.69
CA ILE A 106 -1.46 -3.05 -11.30
C ILE A 106 -2.12 -4.15 -10.46
N MET A 107 -1.35 -5.13 -9.96
CA MET A 107 -1.88 -6.16 -9.07
C MET A 107 -2.41 -5.56 -7.76
N ASN A 108 -1.67 -4.63 -7.15
CA ASN A 108 -2.11 -3.91 -5.95
C ASN A 108 -3.39 -3.09 -6.21
N PHE A 109 -3.48 -2.41 -7.36
CA PHE A 109 -4.68 -1.69 -7.76
C PHE A 109 -5.90 -2.62 -7.83
N ASN A 110 -5.76 -3.78 -8.46
CA ASN A 110 -6.84 -4.75 -8.52
C ASN A 110 -7.25 -5.27 -7.13
N ASN A 111 -6.28 -5.45 -6.23
CA ASN A 111 -6.56 -5.86 -4.85
C ASN A 111 -7.33 -4.77 -4.08
N ASP A 112 -6.89 -3.51 -4.16
CA ASP A 112 -7.57 -2.38 -3.52
C ASP A 112 -8.96 -2.14 -4.14
N LEU A 113 -9.10 -2.27 -5.46
CA LEU A 113 -10.38 -2.19 -6.15
C LEU A 113 -11.32 -3.32 -5.73
N ALA A 114 -10.81 -4.55 -5.62
CA ALA A 114 -11.60 -5.68 -5.12
C ALA A 114 -12.07 -5.46 -3.68
N ALA A 115 -11.22 -4.89 -2.82
CA ALA A 115 -11.61 -4.50 -1.46
C ALA A 115 -12.72 -3.43 -1.46
N LEU A 116 -12.59 -2.41 -2.31
CA LEU A 116 -13.61 -1.36 -2.45
C LEU A 116 -14.94 -1.92 -2.97
N LEU A 117 -14.91 -2.75 -4.02
CA LEU A 117 -16.11 -3.37 -4.59
C LEU A 117 -16.76 -4.34 -3.61
N GLY A 118 -15.96 -5.12 -2.88
CA GLY A 118 -16.44 -6.01 -1.83
C GLY A 118 -17.07 -5.25 -0.65
N TRP A 119 -16.61 -4.03 -0.38
CA TRP A 119 -17.24 -3.13 0.59
C TRP A 119 -18.56 -2.55 0.05
N LEU A 120 -18.59 -2.05 -1.19
CA LEU A 120 -19.80 -1.52 -1.85
C LEU A 120 -20.92 -2.54 -2.06
N ALA A 121 -20.58 -3.83 -2.09
CA ALA A 121 -21.53 -4.93 -2.28
C ALA A 121 -22.19 -5.44 -0.99
N ARG A 122 -21.78 -4.93 0.18
CA ARG A 122 -22.42 -5.20 1.48
C ARG A 122 -23.61 -4.26 1.67
#